data_AF-A0A520HFG6-F1
#
_entry.id   AF-A0A520HFG6-F1
#
_cell.length_a   1.000
_cell.length_b   1.000
_cell.length_c   1.000
_cell.angle_alpha   90.00
_cell.angle_beta   90.00
_cell.angle_gamma   90.00
#
_symmetry.space_group_name_H-M   'P 1'
#
loop_
_entity.id
_entity.type
_entity.pdbx_description
1 polymer ?
#
loop_
_entity_poly.entity_id
_entity_poly.type
_entity_poly.pdbx_seq_one_letter_code
_entity_poly.pdbx_strand_id
1 'polypeptide(L)' 'MEEVNPWQTLAQREVYTNNWISLTEHNVINPSGGPGIYGVVHFKNLAIGILPLDEEMNTWI' A
#
# COMPACT_ATOMS: atom_id res chain seq x y z
N MET A 1 -11.87 23.74 -5.01
CA MET A 1 -10.48 23.83 -5.49
C MET A 1 -9.90 22.44 -5.27
N GLU A 2 -9.54 21.72 -6.32
CA GLU A 2 -8.94 20.39 -6.14
C GLU A 2 -7.59 20.53 -5.43
N GLU A 3 -7.39 19.74 -4.39
CA GLU A 3 -6.15 19.70 -3.65
C GLU A 3 -5.10 19.01 -4.52
N VAL A 4 -4.05 19.74 -4.93
CA VAL A 4 -2.99 19.19 -5.76
C VAL A 4 -2.08 18.34 -4.88
N ASN A 5 -1.87 17.08 -5.25
CA ASN A 5 -0.92 16.21 -4.55
C ASN A 5 0.49 16.80 -4.67
N PRO A 6 1.15 17.16 -3.55
CA PRO A 6 2.46 17.81 -3.57
C PRO A 6 3.63 16.86 -3.85
N TRP A 7 3.38 15.55 -3.96
CA TRP A 7 4.39 14.56 -4.31
C TRP A 7 4.54 14.41 -5.82
N GLN A 8 5.78 14.37 -6.31
CA GLN A 8 6.07 14.11 -7.72
C GLN A 8 6.88 12.82 -7.86
N THR A 9 6.39 11.86 -8.65
CA THR A 9 7.16 10.65 -9.02
C THR A 9 8.05 10.95 -10.22
N LEU A 10 9.33 10.62 -10.11
CA LEU A 10 10.34 10.79 -11.16
C LEU A 10 10.59 9.49 -11.92
N ALA A 11 10.68 8.38 -11.20
CA ALA A 11 10.88 7.04 -11.75
C ALA A 11 10.35 6.00 -10.78
N GLN A 12 10.04 4.80 -11.29
CA GLN A 12 9.66 3.67 -10.47
C GLN A 12 10.30 2.38 -10.98
N ARG A 13 10.55 1.44 -10.07
CA ARG A 13 11.09 0.11 -10.40
C ARG A 13 10.50 -0.94 -9.47
N GLU A 14 9.96 -2.02 -10.03
CA GLU A 14 9.67 -3.22 -9.25
C GLU A 14 10.99 -3.85 -8.82
N VAL A 15 11.23 -3.93 -7.51
CA VAL A 15 12.48 -4.45 -6.94
C VAL A 15 12.31 -5.86 -6.38
N TYR A 16 11.07 -6.30 -6.17
CA TYR A 16 10.77 -7.65 -5.69
C TYR A 16 9.34 -8.04 -6.05
N THR A 17 9.14 -9.31 -6.42
CA THR A 17 7.81 -9.86 -6.70
C THR A 17 7.78 -11.35 -6.34
N ASN A 18 6.69 -11.78 -5.72
CA ASN A 18 6.39 -13.18 -5.46
C ASN A 18 4.87 -13.42 -5.58
N ASN A 19 4.38 -14.60 -5.20
CA ASN A 19 2.95 -14.91 -5.35
C ASN A 19 2.00 -14.13 -4.41
N TRP A 20 2.54 -13.44 -3.40
CA TRP A 20 1.77 -12.76 -2.36
C TRP A 20 1.86 -11.24 -2.45
N ILE A 21 3.04 -10.71 -2.81
CA ILE A 21 3.31 -9.27 -2.84
C ILE A 21 4.16 -8.86 -4.05
N SER A 22 4.12 -7.58 -4.38
CA SER A 22 5.19 -6.88 -5.11
C SER A 22 5.67 -5.65 -4.32
N LEU A 23 6.94 -5.31 -4.47
CA LEU A 23 7.55 -4.11 -3.90
C LEU A 23 8.03 -3.22 -5.05
N THR A 24 7.50 -2.00 -5.11
CA THR A 24 7.92 -0.97 -6.07
C THR A 24 8.62 0.16 -5.33
N GLU A 25 9.81 0.51 -5.80
CA GLU A 25 10.55 1.68 -5.34
C GLU A 25 10.27 2.86 -6.27
N HIS A 26 9.84 3.99 -5.71
CA HIS A 26 9.63 5.24 -6.44
C HIS A 26 10.70 6.26 -6.05
N ASN A 27 11.41 6.78 -7.04
CA ASN A 27 12.17 8.01 -6.88
C ASN A 27 11.20 9.18 -6.94
N VAL A 28 11.18 10.03 -5.92
CA VAL A 28 10.19 11.11 -5.79
C VAL A 28 10.84 12.44 -5.41
N ILE A 29 10.14 13.54 -5.70
CA ILE A 29 10.30 14.81 -5.00
C ILE A 29 9.19 14.88 -3.95
N ASN A 30 9.59 15.10 -2.70
CA ASN A 30 8.67 15.21 -1.57
C ASN A 30 8.04 16.62 -1.50
N PRO A 31 7.03 16.85 -0.63
CA PRO A 31 6.32 18.13 -0.54
C PRO A 31 7.21 19.32 -0.13
N SER A 32 8.38 19.03 0.47
CA SER A 32 9.38 20.04 0.82
C SER A 32 10.38 20.32 -0.32
N GLY A 33 10.20 19.70 -1.49
CA GLY A 33 11.07 19.85 -2.67
C GLY A 33 12.32 18.98 -2.67
N GLY A 34 12.50 18.12 -1.66
CA GLY A 34 13.68 17.26 -1.55
C GLY A 34 13.53 15.93 -2.30
N PRO A 35 14.62 15.35 -2.84
CA PRO A 35 14.58 14.01 -3.41
C PRO A 35 14.37 12.95 -2.32
N GLY A 36 13.70 11.86 -2.66
CA GLY A 36 13.48 10.74 -1.74
C GLY A 36 13.14 9.44 -2.45
N ILE A 37 13.14 8.36 -1.67
CA ILE A 37 12.68 7.04 -2.08
C ILE A 37 11.37 6.74 -1.35
N TYR A 38 10.32 6.41 -2.10
CA TYR A 38 9.03 5.97 -1.58
C TYR A 38 8.76 4.53 -1.99
N GLY A 39 8.73 3.62 -1.02
CA GLY A 39 8.48 2.19 -1.24
C GLY A 39 7.00 1.85 -1.13
N VAL A 40 6.48 1.10 -2.11
CA VAL A 40 5.08 0.63 -2.14
C VAL A 40 5.06 -0.89 -2.10
N VAL A 41 4.44 -1.44 -1.04
CA VAL A 41 4.09 -2.86 -0.98
C VAL A 41 2.68 -3.02 -1.55
N HIS A 42 2.53 -3.81 -2.61
CA HIS A 42 1.24 -4.18 -3.16
C HIS A 42 0.94 -5.64 -2.80
N PHE A 43 -0.10 -5.87 -2.01
CA PHE A 43 -0.59 -7.22 -1.71
C PHE A 43 -1.46 -7.72 -2.88
N LYS A 44 -1.12 -8.88 -3.43
CA LYS A 44 -1.81 -9.46 -4.60
C LYS A 44 -3.18 -10.05 -4.27
N ASN A 45 -3.44 -10.30 -2.98
CA ASN A 45 -4.67 -10.88 -2.48
C ASN A 45 -5.44 -9.87 -1.63
N LEU A 46 -6.76 -10.02 -1.58
CA LEU A 46 -7.62 -9.24 -0.69
C LEU A 46 -7.44 -9.67 0.77
N ALA A 47 -7.30 -8.71 1.67
CA ALA A 47 -7.43 -8.94 3.09
C ALA A 47 -8.92 -9.09 3.42
N ILE A 48 -9.33 -10.28 3.86
CA ILE A 48 -10.72 -10.60 4.20
C ILE A 48 -10.78 -10.95 5.68
N GLY A 49 -11.62 -10.22 6.42
CA GLY A 49 -12.00 -10.57 7.79
C GLY A 49 -13.39 -11.21 7.78
N ILE A 50 -13.52 -12.36 8.44
CA ILE A 50 -14.81 -13.02 8.67
C ILE A 50 -15.01 -13.08 10.17
N LEU A 51 -16.16 -12.59 10.64
CA LEU A 51 -16.58 -12.68 12.03
C LEU A 51 -17.67 -13.76 12.15
N PRO A 52 -17.32 -15.01 12.48
CA PRO A 52 -18.32 -16.05 12.65
C PRO A 52 -19.08 -15.84 13.97
N LEU A 53 -20.39 -16.02 13.92
CA LEU A 53 -21.27 -16.00 15.08
C LEU A 53 -21.92 -17.37 15.24
N ASP A 54 -21.95 -17.88 16.47
CA ASP A 54 -22.77 -19.06 16.82
C ASP A 54 -24.26 -18.68 16.97
N GLU A 55 -25.09 -19.66 17.34
CA GLU A 55 -26.53 -19.45 17.54
C GLU A 55 -26.85 -18.48 18.68
N GLU A 56 -25.93 -18.31 19.63
CA GLU A 56 -26.05 -17.41 20.79
C GLU A 56 -25.38 -16.05 20.53
N MET A 57 -24.96 -15.77 19.28
CA MET A 57 -24.28 -14.54 18.86
C MET A 57 -22.89 -14.34 19.48
N ASN A 58 -22.25 -15.41 19.94
CA ASN A 58 -20.87 -15.38 20.40
C ASN A 58 -19.90 -15.47 19.21
N THR A 59 -18.74 -14.83 19.36
CA THR A 59 -17.57 -14.97 18.50
C THR A 59 -16.35 -15.24 19.37
N TRP A 60 -15.36 -15.98 18.85
CA TRP A 60 -14.07 -16.18 19.50
C TRP A 60 -12.98 -15.60 18.61
N ILE A 61 -12.12 -14.77 19.19
CA ILE A 61 -11.04 -14.04 18.52
C ILE A 61 -9.76 -14.24 19.33
#